data_AF-G0NNL1-F1
#
_entry.id   AF-G0NNL1-F1
#
_cell.length_a   1.000
_cell.length_b   1.000
_cell.length_c   1.000
_cell.angle_alpha   90.00
_cell.angle_beta   90.00
_cell.angle_gamma   90.00
#
_symmetry.space_group_name_H-M   'P 1'
#
loop_
_entity.id
_entity.type
_entity.pdbx_description
1 polymer ?
#
loop_
_entity_poly.entity_id
_entity_poly.type
_entity_poly.pdbx_seq_one_letter_code
_entity_poly.pdbx_strand_id
1 'polypeptide(L)'
;MSYTTTIESLHNYDNLNISGRWEVKPSYEAQDLLEPFLMNPDFSPLMREDLSNLPPTMVITCEFDILRDEGLVYAERLKKSGVPTTSIHYENGFHAMLNFHGDLDEATKTVNDIEKWTLDTILKS
;
A
#
# COMPACT_ATOMS: atom_id res chain seq x y z
N MET A 1 -5.72 18.06 2.69
CA MET A 1 -6.54 17.01 3.33
C MET A 1 -5.70 16.34 4.40
N SER A 2 -6.19 16.18 5.62
CA SER A 2 -5.43 15.49 6.68
C SER A 2 -5.66 13.99 6.56
N TYR A 3 -4.57 13.22 6.38
CA TYR A 3 -4.58 11.75 6.41
C TYR A 3 -4.15 11.21 7.78
N THR A 4 -4.18 12.05 8.81
CA THR A 4 -3.77 11.70 10.18
C THR A 4 -4.54 10.54 10.79
N THR A 5 -5.74 10.23 10.29
CA THR A 5 -6.53 9.07 10.72
C THR A 5 -6.32 7.83 9.84
N THR A 6 -5.55 7.95 8.76
CA THR A 6 -5.28 6.90 7.76
C THR A 6 -3.83 6.42 7.82
N ILE A 7 -2.91 7.32 8.15
CA ILE A 7 -1.47 7.06 8.23
C ILE A 7 -1.14 6.69 9.67
N GLU A 8 -1.01 5.40 9.93
CA GLU A 8 -0.64 4.91 11.24
C GLU A 8 0.85 5.14 11.57
N SER A 9 1.72 5.30 10.58
CA SER A 9 3.14 5.67 10.78
C SER A 9 3.32 7.07 11.40
N LEU A 10 2.25 7.87 11.50
CA LEU A 10 2.25 9.09 12.31
C LEU A 10 2.12 8.79 13.82
N HIS A 11 1.80 7.55 14.21
CA HIS A 11 1.91 7.10 15.58
C HIS A 11 3.38 6.79 15.92
N ASN A 12 3.89 7.40 16.99
CA ASN A 12 5.23 7.12 17.51
C ASN A 12 5.26 5.73 18.15
N TYR A 13 5.61 4.72 17.36
CA TYR A 13 5.98 3.42 17.91
C TYR A 13 7.39 3.52 18.52
N ASP A 14 7.56 3.11 19.78
CA ASP A 14 8.87 3.04 20.46
C ASP A 14 9.71 1.86 19.94
N ASN A 15 10.04 1.92 18.66
CA ASN A 15 10.79 0.89 17.95
C ASN A 15 12.31 1.04 18.15
N LEU A 16 12.74 2.08 18.88
CA LEU A 16 14.15 2.38 19.13
C LEU A 16 14.75 1.53 20.26
N ASN A 17 13.89 0.95 21.11
CA ASN A 17 14.30 0.16 22.28
C ASN A 17 14.26 -1.37 22.06
N ILE A 18 14.44 -1.84 20.82
CA ILE A 18 14.55 -3.27 20.53
C ILE A 18 15.99 -3.73 20.76
N SER A 19 16.21 -4.52 21.81
CA SER A 19 17.52 -5.10 22.14
C SER A 19 18.08 -5.91 20.95
N GLY A 20 19.32 -5.63 20.55
CA GLY A 20 19.99 -6.34 19.45
C GLY A 20 19.62 -5.87 18.05
N ARG A 21 18.84 -4.78 17.89
CA ARG A 21 18.56 -4.19 16.58
C ARG A 21 19.84 -3.67 15.94
N TRP A 22 20.05 -4.01 14.67
CA TRP A 22 21.16 -3.50 13.86
C TRP A 22 21.11 -1.98 13.75
N GLU A 23 22.27 -1.34 13.73
CA GLU A 23 22.37 0.10 13.46
C GLU A 23 21.82 0.39 12.05
N VAL A 24 20.77 1.20 11.96
CA VAL A 24 20.26 1.70 10.67
C VAL A 24 21.12 2.89 10.26
N LYS A 25 21.93 2.72 9.22
CA LYS A 25 22.71 3.81 8.62
C LYS A 25 21.96 4.36 7.41
N PRO A 26 21.58 5.64 7.40
CA PRO A 26 20.99 6.23 6.21
C PRO A 26 22.02 6.24 5.07
N SER A 27 21.55 5.93 3.86
CA SER A 27 22.35 6.11 2.64
C SER A 27 21.95 7.44 2.01
N TYR A 28 22.70 8.50 2.30
CA TYR A 28 22.46 9.82 1.71
C TYR A 28 22.65 9.81 0.20
N GLU A 29 23.61 9.02 -0.31
CA GLU A 29 23.77 8.83 -1.76
C GLU A 29 22.50 8.27 -2.42
N ALA A 30 21.87 7.25 -1.81
CA ALA A 30 20.62 6.71 -2.34
C ALA A 30 19.46 7.72 -2.22
N GLN A 31 19.42 8.51 -1.15
CA GLN A 31 18.41 9.57 -0.99
C GLN A 31 18.54 10.62 -2.09
N ASP A 32 19.75 11.13 -2.33
CA ASP A 32 20.02 12.15 -3.36
C ASP A 32 19.69 11.62 -4.77
N LEU A 33 19.93 10.34 -5.04
CA LEU A 33 19.58 9.71 -6.31
C LEU A 33 18.07 9.55 -6.52
N LEU A 34 17.31 9.36 -5.44
CA LEU A 34 15.85 9.16 -5.51
C LEU A 34 15.07 10.47 -5.45
N GLU A 35 15.62 11.51 -4.79
CA GLU A 35 14.96 12.80 -4.58
C GLU A 35 14.29 13.39 -5.83
N PRO A 36 14.94 13.41 -7.02
CA PRO A 36 14.32 13.98 -8.22
C PRO A 36 13.05 13.24 -8.68
N PHE A 37 12.86 11.99 -8.26
CA PHE A 37 11.74 11.14 -8.67
C PHE A 37 10.59 11.15 -7.67
N LEU A 38 10.80 11.57 -6.42
CA LEU A 38 9.79 11.46 -5.35
C LEU A 38 8.49 12.21 -5.66
N MET A 39 8.57 13.29 -6.44
CA MET A 39 7.41 14.08 -6.87
C MET A 39 6.92 13.73 -8.27
N ASN A 40 7.60 12.84 -9.00
CA ASN A 40 7.20 12.43 -10.34
C ASN A 40 6.01 11.45 -10.26
N PRO A 41 4.83 11.76 -10.83
CA PRO A 41 3.66 10.88 -10.79
C PRO A 41 3.85 9.50 -11.44
N ASP A 42 4.84 9.33 -12.34
CA ASP A 42 5.15 8.04 -12.95
C ASP A 42 6.01 7.14 -12.05
N PHE A 43 6.68 7.74 -11.07
CA PHE A 43 7.44 7.02 -10.02
C PHE A 43 6.63 6.89 -8.73
N SER A 44 5.94 7.96 -8.34
CA SER A 44 5.09 8.05 -7.15
C SER A 44 3.67 8.41 -7.57
N PRO A 45 2.81 7.44 -7.96
CA PRO A 45 1.44 7.68 -8.43
C PRO A 45 0.58 8.48 -7.46
N LEU A 46 0.91 8.43 -6.17
CA LEU A 46 0.27 9.24 -5.14
C LEU A 46 0.42 10.76 -5.39
N MET A 47 1.44 11.19 -6.15
CA MET A 47 1.68 12.60 -6.47
C MET A 47 0.87 13.09 -7.68
N ARG A 48 0.15 12.21 -8.39
CA ARG A 48 -0.72 12.62 -9.49
C ARG A 48 -1.84 13.52 -8.97
N GLU A 49 -2.05 14.68 -9.61
CA GLU A 49 -3.04 15.66 -9.15
C GLU A 49 -4.48 15.14 -9.31
N ASP A 50 -4.78 14.55 -10.46
CA ASP A 50 -6.09 13.99 -10.77
C ASP A 50 -6.03 12.46 -10.96
N LEU A 51 -6.80 11.75 -10.14
CA LEU A 51 -6.99 10.31 -10.21
C LEU A 51 -8.36 9.93 -10.81
N SER A 52 -9.12 10.89 -11.34
CA SER A 52 -10.37 10.62 -12.03
C SER A 52 -10.14 9.78 -13.30
N ASN A 53 -11.19 9.10 -13.77
CA ASN A 53 -11.18 8.28 -14.99
C ASN A 53 -10.20 7.08 -14.99
N LEU A 54 -9.68 6.69 -13.82
CA LEU A 54 -8.98 5.42 -13.67
C LEU A 54 -9.98 4.24 -13.66
N PRO A 55 -9.56 3.03 -14.06
CA PRO A 55 -10.44 1.86 -14.07
C PRO A 55 -10.87 1.47 -12.64
N PRO A 56 -11.92 0.64 -12.50
CA PRO A 56 -12.21 -0.01 -11.23
C PRO A 56 -10.95 -0.63 -10.65
N THR A 57 -10.64 -0.30 -9.39
CA THR A 57 -9.36 -0.61 -8.78
C THR A 57 -9.57 -1.37 -7.48
N MET A 58 -8.79 -2.43 -7.28
CA MET A 58 -8.64 -3.08 -5.99
C MET A 58 -7.28 -2.70 -5.39
N VAL A 59 -7.29 -2.22 -4.15
CA VAL A 59 -6.09 -1.93 -3.37
C VAL A 59 -6.03 -2.89 -2.19
N ILE A 60 -4.94 -3.65 -2.08
CA ILE A 60 -4.66 -4.51 -0.94
C ILE A 60 -3.54 -3.89 -0.12
N THR A 61 -3.72 -3.86 1.19
CA THR A 61 -2.69 -3.45 2.15
C THR A 61 -2.52 -4.52 3.22
N CYS A 62 -1.37 -4.53 3.86
CA CYS A 62 -0.98 -5.46 4.91
C CYS A 62 -0.60 -4.67 6.16
N GLU A 63 -0.90 -5.19 7.35
CA GLU A 63 -0.58 -4.51 8.61
C GLU A 63 0.93 -4.33 8.82
N PHE A 64 1.70 -5.39 8.55
CA PHE A 64 3.15 -5.41 8.73
C PHE A 64 3.89 -5.10 7.41
N ASP A 65 3.52 -3.98 6.77
CA ASP A 65 4.11 -3.51 5.52
C ASP A 65 4.46 -2.02 5.60
N ILE A 66 5.71 -1.68 5.24
CA ILE A 66 6.18 -0.28 5.18
C ILE A 66 5.43 0.55 4.13
N LEU A 67 4.81 -0.10 3.14
CA LEU A 67 4.01 0.54 2.09
C LEU A 67 2.52 0.64 2.46
N ARG A 68 2.11 0.18 3.65
CA ARG A 68 0.70 0.15 4.06
C ARG A 68 0.04 1.51 3.92
N ASP A 69 0.65 2.52 4.51
CA ASP A 69 0.03 3.84 4.66
C ASP A 69 -0.14 4.53 3.30
N GLU A 70 0.85 4.45 2.42
CA GLU A 70 0.72 5.00 1.07
C GLU A 70 -0.39 4.29 0.27
N GLY A 71 -0.53 2.97 0.44
CA GLY A 71 -1.62 2.20 -0.15
C GLY A 71 -3.00 2.65 0.36
N LEU A 72 -3.14 2.85 1.67
CA LEU A 72 -4.38 3.35 2.28
C LEU A 72 -4.73 4.76 1.80
N VAL A 73 -3.74 5.67 1.72
CA VAL A 73 -3.95 7.02 1.20
C VAL A 73 -4.35 6.97 -0.28
N TYR A 74 -3.70 6.13 -1.09
CA TYR A 74 -4.02 6.01 -2.52
C TYR A 74 -5.45 5.50 -2.73
N ALA A 75 -5.86 4.45 -2.00
CA ALA A 75 -7.23 3.94 -2.04
C ALA A 75 -8.28 5.00 -1.69
N GLU A 76 -8.01 5.80 -0.64
CA GLU A 76 -8.90 6.88 -0.23
C GLU A 76 -8.98 8.01 -1.28
N ARG A 77 -7.86 8.34 -1.92
CA ARG A 77 -7.85 9.33 -3.01
C ARG A 77 -8.61 8.84 -4.23
N LEU A 78 -8.45 7.58 -4.64
CA LEU A 78 -9.21 6.98 -5.74
C LEU A 78 -10.72 7.08 -5.49
N LYS A 79 -11.19 6.69 -4.28
CA LYS A 79 -12.60 6.82 -3.88
C LYS A 79 -13.10 8.26 -3.97
N LYS A 80 -12.33 9.22 -3.46
CA LYS A 80 -12.68 10.66 -3.50
C LYS A 80 -12.72 11.22 -4.92
N SER A 81 -11.92 10.68 -5.83
CA SER A 81 -11.93 11.02 -7.25
C SER A 81 -13.04 10.30 -8.05
N GLY A 82 -13.92 9.55 -7.39
CA GLY A 82 -15.05 8.87 -8.02
C GLY A 82 -14.71 7.54 -8.69
N VAL A 83 -13.50 7.00 -8.47
CA VAL A 83 -13.10 5.69 -9.02
C VAL A 83 -13.75 4.57 -8.20
N PRO A 84 -14.43 3.59 -8.83
CA PRO A 84 -14.93 2.40 -8.14
C PRO A 84 -13.76 1.64 -7.50
N THR A 85 -13.64 1.72 -6.17
CA THR A 85 -12.44 1.23 -5.47
C THR A 85 -12.80 0.26 -4.35
N THR A 86 -12.33 -0.97 -4.47
CA THR A 86 -12.34 -1.96 -3.39
C THR A 86 -11.03 -1.86 -2.62
N SER A 87 -11.09 -1.70 -1.29
CA SER A 87 -9.90 -1.68 -0.43
C SER A 87 -10.01 -2.80 0.58
N ILE A 88 -8.99 -3.65 0.66
CA ILE A 88 -8.91 -4.75 1.63
C ILE A 88 -7.62 -4.58 2.44
N HIS A 89 -7.73 -4.70 3.75
CA HIS A 89 -6.59 -4.65 4.67
C HIS A 89 -6.45 -6.00 5.38
N TYR A 90 -5.26 -6.60 5.32
CA TYR A 90 -4.97 -7.88 5.95
C TYR A 90 -4.16 -7.65 7.24
N GLU A 91 -4.82 -7.86 8.38
CA GLU A 91 -4.28 -7.57 9.73
C GLU A 91 -3.05 -8.43 10.10
N ASN A 92 -2.90 -9.62 9.50
CA ASN A 92 -1.73 -10.49 9.72
C ASN A 92 -0.78 -10.51 8.50
N GLY A 93 -1.06 -9.70 7.49
CA GLY A 93 -0.29 -9.67 6.25
C GLY A 93 1.04 -8.95 6.43
N PHE A 94 2.00 -9.30 5.57
CA PHE A 94 3.29 -8.60 5.45
C PHE A 94 3.64 -8.36 3.98
N HIS A 95 4.65 -7.53 3.74
CA HIS A 95 5.08 -7.20 2.38
C HIS A 95 5.45 -8.46 1.58
N ALA A 96 4.95 -8.54 0.34
CA ALA A 96 5.19 -9.65 -0.58
C ALA A 96 4.65 -11.03 -0.13
N MET A 97 3.73 -11.10 0.85
CA MET A 97 3.14 -12.36 1.32
C MET A 97 2.50 -13.20 0.20
N LEU A 98 2.04 -12.57 -0.89
CA LEU A 98 1.43 -13.25 -2.05
C LEU A 98 2.36 -14.29 -2.69
N ASN A 99 3.68 -14.14 -2.56
CA ASN A 99 4.63 -15.13 -3.07
C ASN A 99 4.57 -16.48 -2.32
N PHE A 100 3.88 -16.53 -1.19
CA PHE A 100 3.74 -17.72 -0.33
C PHE A 100 2.30 -18.24 -0.29
N HIS A 101 1.50 -17.97 -1.34
CA HIS A 101 0.10 -18.39 -1.41
C HIS A 101 -0.11 -19.92 -1.42
N GLY A 102 0.95 -20.73 -1.51
CA GLY A 102 0.88 -22.19 -1.36
C GLY A 102 1.05 -22.68 0.07
N ASP A 103 1.61 -21.83 0.94
CA ASP A 103 2.06 -22.19 2.29
C ASP A 103 1.37 -21.39 3.40
N LEU A 104 0.86 -20.19 3.09
CA LEU A 104 0.22 -19.30 4.05
C LEU A 104 -1.27 -19.13 3.74
N ASP A 105 -2.11 -19.38 4.75
CA ASP A 105 -3.56 -19.24 4.66
C ASP A 105 -3.98 -17.80 4.29
N GLU A 106 -3.37 -16.79 4.92
CA GLU A 106 -3.66 -15.37 4.65
C GLU A 106 -3.34 -15.00 3.19
N ALA A 107 -2.24 -15.51 2.64
CA ALA A 107 -1.87 -15.29 1.25
C ALA A 107 -2.80 -16.04 0.28
N THR A 108 -3.16 -17.28 0.59
CA THR A 108 -4.14 -18.09 -0.17
C THR A 108 -5.48 -17.35 -0.24
N LYS A 109 -5.97 -16.88 0.91
CA LYS A 109 -7.19 -16.09 1.00
C LYS A 109 -7.10 -14.83 0.14
N THR A 110 -5.97 -14.15 0.16
CA THR A 110 -5.76 -12.93 -0.65
C THR A 110 -5.85 -13.21 -2.14
N VAL A 111 -5.26 -14.31 -2.62
CA VAL A 111 -5.38 -14.73 -4.03
C VAL A 111 -6.84 -15.02 -4.40
N ASN A 112 -7.57 -15.73 -3.53
CA ASN A 112 -9.00 -16.01 -3.76
C ASN A 112 -9.85 -14.73 -3.79
N ASP A 113 -9.55 -13.75 -2.93
CA ASP A 113 -10.24 -12.46 -2.91
C ASP A 113 -9.95 -11.66 -4.20
N ILE A 114 -8.71 -11.68 -4.72
CA ILE A 114 -8.33 -11.09 -6.00
C ILE A 114 -9.08 -11.77 -7.16
N GLU A 115 -9.09 -13.10 -7.19
CA GLU A 115 -9.79 -13.88 -8.21
C GLU A 115 -11.26 -13.49 -8.25
N LYS A 116 -11.94 -13.58 -7.11
CA LYS A 116 -13.36 -13.24 -6.98
C LYS A 116 -13.64 -11.82 -7.45
N TRP A 117 -12.86 -10.83 -6.96
CA TRP A 117 -13.05 -9.45 -7.36
C TRP A 117 -12.88 -9.24 -8.86
N THR A 118 -11.89 -9.89 -9.47
CA THR A 118 -11.62 -9.81 -10.91
C THR A 118 -12.77 -10.38 -11.72
N LEU A 119 -13.24 -11.58 -11.35
CA LEU A 119 -14.39 -12.23 -11.99
C LEU A 119 -15.66 -11.40 -11.85
N ASP A 120 -15.89 -10.78 -10.69
CA ASP A 120 -17.11 -10.04 -10.39
C ASP A 120 -17.12 -8.62 -10.98
N THR A 121 -15.97 -7.95 -11.05
CA THR A 121 -15.87 -6.52 -11.38
C THR A 121 -15.37 -6.28 -12.79
N ILE A 122 -14.38 -7.05 -13.24
CA ILE A 122 -13.69 -6.78 -14.51
C ILE A 122 -14.27 -7.62 -15.64
N LEU A 123 -14.61 -8.89 -15.39
CA LEU A 123 -15.14 -9.77 -16.43
C LEU A 123 -16.67 -9.68 -16.61
N LYS A 124 -17.38 -9.04 -15.68
CA LYS A 124 -18.84 -8.82 -15.76
C LYS A 124 -19.23 -7.39 -16.15
N SER A 125 -18.27 -6.47 -16.27
CA SER A 125 -18.46 -5.10 -16.77
C SER A 125 -18.43 -5.05 -18.29
#